data_AF-A0A1M6MPA1-F1
#
_entry.id   AF-A0A1M6MPA1-F1
#
_cell.length_a   1.000
_cell.length_b   1.000
_cell.length_c   1.000
_cell.angle_alpha   90.00
_cell.angle_beta   90.00
_cell.angle_gamma   90.00
#
_symmetry.space_group_name_H-M   'P 1'
#
loop_
_entity.id
_entity.type
_entity.pdbx_description
1 polymer ?
#
loop_
_entity_poly.entity_id
_entity_poly.type
_entity_poly.pdbx_seq_one_letter_code
_entity_poly.pdbx_strand_id
1 'polypeptide(L)' 'MSKNKLIVPEARAALNQFKMEMAKELGISNYNPLNNGYLASYHTGRITKKLVEMGEKQLLDR' A
#
# COMPACT_ATOMS: atom_id res chain seq x y z
N MET A 1 14.34 -1.97 -18.06
CA MET A 1 13.57 -1.14 -17.12
C MET A 1 13.93 -1.54 -15.69
N SER A 2 14.46 -0.61 -14.88
CA SER A 2 14.64 -0.87 -13.45
C SER A 2 13.26 -0.94 -12.80
N LYS A 3 12.96 -2.04 -12.11
CA LYS A 3 11.77 -2.11 -11.25
C LYS A 3 12.11 -1.37 -9.96
N ASN A 4 11.23 -0.48 -9.51
CA ASN A 4 11.38 0.16 -8.20
C ASN A 4 11.49 -0.94 -7.12
N LYS A 5 12.59 -0.91 -6.36
CA LYS A 5 12.83 -1.84 -5.25
C LYS A 5 12.40 -1.17 -3.95
N LEU A 6 11.90 -1.99 -3.02
CA LEU A 6 11.66 -1.52 -1.66
C LEU A 6 12.99 -1.23 -0.98
N ILE A 7 13.02 -0.18 -0.16
CA ILE A 7 14.17 0.16 0.67
C ILE A 7 14.43 -0.92 1.72
N VAL A 8 13.37 -1.53 2.25
CA VAL A 8 13.42 -2.69 3.16
C VAL A 8 12.78 -3.88 2.45
N PRO A 9 13.57 -4.76 1.80
CA PRO A 9 13.05 -5.91 1.04
C PRO A 9 12.23 -6.89 1.90
N GLU A 10 12.58 -7.04 3.17
CA GLU A 10 11.95 -7.95 4.14
C GLU A 10 10.50 -7.55 4.41
N ALA A 11 10.18 -6.26 4.31
CA ALA A 11 8.83 -5.73 4.52
C ALA A 11 7.86 -6.07 3.36
N ARG A 12 8.32 -6.74 2.29
CA ARG A 12 7.50 -6.99 1.09
C ARG A 12 6.25 -7.81 1.38
N ALA A 13 6.34 -8.82 2.26
CA ALA A 13 5.20 -9.64 2.64
C ALA A 13 4.17 -8.80 3.42
N ALA A 14 4.63 -8.06 4.44
CA ALA A 14 3.77 -7.18 5.24
C ALA A 14 3.12 -6.09 4.38
N LEU A 15 3.86 -5.46 3.47
CA LEU A 15 3.33 -4.44 2.58
C LEU A 15 2.28 -5.00 1.61
N ASN A 16 2.46 -6.23 1.11
CA ASN A 16 1.45 -6.88 0.27
C ASN A 16 0.18 -7.20 1.06
N GLN A 17 0.31 -7.69 2.29
CA GLN A 17 -0.83 -7.92 3.17
C GLN A 17 -1.60 -6.61 3.42
N PHE A 18 -0.89 -5.54 3.78
CA PHE A 18 -1.49 -4.23 4.00
C PHE A 18 -2.24 -3.71 2.77
N LYS A 19 -1.67 -3.87 1.57
CA LYS A 19 -2.36 -3.52 0.32
C LYS A 19 -3.66 -4.29 0.14
N MET A 20 -3.68 -5.57 0.49
CA MET A 20 -4.89 -6.41 0.40
C MET A 20 -5.95 -5.98 1.42
N GLU A 21 -5.55 -5.64 2.64
CA GLU A 21 -6.45 -5.11 3.67
C GLU A 21 -7.08 -3.78 3.23
N MET A 22 -6.27 -2.85 2.72
CA MET A 22 -6.74 -1.58 2.17
C MET A 22 -7.65 -1.78 0.95
N ALA A 23 -7.36 -2.75 0.08
CA ALA A 23 -8.24 -3.06 -1.05
C ALA A 23 -9.61 -3.55 -0.59
N LYS A 24 -9.67 -4.37 0.47
CA LYS A 24 -10.92 -4.82 1.08
C LYS A 24 -11.70 -3.66 1.70
N GLU A 25 -11.05 -2.79 2.47
CA GLU A 25 -11.70 -1.60 3.06
C GLU A 25 -12.30 -0.66 1.99
N LEU A 26 -11.62 -0.54 0.85
CA LEU A 26 -12.08 0.30 -0.26
C LEU A 26 -13.17 -0.40 -1.13
N GLY A 27 -13.62 -1.60 -0.77
CA GLY A 27 -14.65 -2.34 -1.49
C GLY A 27 -14.18 -2.89 -2.85
N ILE A 28 -12.87 -2.98 -3.07
CA ILE A 28 -12.29 -3.44 -4.34
C ILE A 28 -12.28 -4.96 -4.33
N SER A 29 -13.40 -5.55 -4.72
CA SER A 29 -13.60 -7.00 -4.72
C SER A 29 -12.88 -7.71 -5.87
N ASN A 30 -12.59 -6.99 -6.96
CA ASN A 30 -11.92 -7.52 -8.15
C ASN A 30 -10.52 -6.91 -8.29
N TYR A 31 -9.56 -7.47 -7.55
CA TYR A 31 -8.14 -7.29 -7.85
C TYR A 31 -7.82 -8.06 -9.14
N ASN A 32 -8.26 -7.54 -10.29
CA ASN A 32 -7.91 -8.15 -11.57
C ASN A 32 -6.56 -7.56 -12.02
N PRO A 33 -5.45 -8.32 -11.94
CA PRO A 33 -4.11 -7.81 -12.25
C PRO A 33 -3.91 -7.39 -13.71
N LEU A 34 -4.93 -7.58 -14.58
CA LEU A 34 -4.87 -7.31 -16.02
C LEU A 34 -5.37 -5.92 -16.43
N ASN A 35 -6.20 -5.24 -15.63
CA ASN A 35 -6.70 -3.88 -15.93
C ASN A 35 -5.97 -2.82 -15.08
N ASN A 36 -4.65 -2.76 -15.23
CA ASN A 36 -3.71 -1.86 -14.54
C ASN A 36 -3.79 -0.39 -15.01
N GLY A 37 -5.00 0.17 -15.10
CA GLY A 37 -5.21 1.57 -15.51
C GLY A 37 -5.96 2.43 -14.49
N TYR A 38 -6.88 1.84 -13.73
CA TYR A 38 -7.78 2.57 -12.82
C TYR A 38 -7.35 2.55 -11.34
N LEU A 39 -6.34 1.75 -11.00
CA LEU A 39 -5.97 1.48 -9.60
C LEU A 39 -4.65 2.12 -9.11
N ALA A 40 -4.01 2.98 -9.90
CA ALA A 40 -2.64 3.41 -9.57
C ALA A 40 -2.51 4.66 -8.68
N SER A 41 -3.44 5.62 -8.69
CA SER A 41 -3.23 6.92 -8.01
C SER A 41 -4.04 7.09 -6.73
N TYR A 42 -5.37 6.93 -6.77
CA TYR A 42 -6.23 7.15 -5.59
C TYR A 42 -5.93 6.16 -4.44
N HIS A 43 -5.76 4.90 -4.80
CA HIS A 43 -5.56 3.76 -3.89
C HIS A 43 -4.16 3.81 -3.28
N THR A 44 -3.15 4.05 -4.11
CA THR A 44 -1.77 4.28 -3.66
C THR A 44 -1.68 5.50 -2.76
N GLY A 45 -2.42 6.58 -3.03
CA GLY A 45 -2.49 7.76 -2.17
C GLY A 45 -3.06 7.46 -0.77
N ARG A 46 -4.13 6.67 -0.69
CA ARG A 46 -4.71 6.21 0.59
C ARG A 46 -3.75 5.32 1.37
N ILE A 47 -3.11 4.37 0.70
CA ILE A 47 -2.09 3.47 1.29
C ILE A 47 -0.94 4.30 1.86
N THR A 48 -0.39 5.24 1.09
CA THR A 48 0.71 6.12 1.54
C THR A 48 0.27 6.98 2.72
N LYS A 49 -0.92 7.58 2.68
CA LYS A 49 -1.44 8.38 3.79
C LYS A 49 -1.53 7.55 5.09
N LYS A 50 -1.98 6.31 5.01
CA LYS A 50 -2.11 5.45 6.18
C LYS A 50 -0.76 4.99 6.74
N LEU A 51 0.21 4.69 5.87
CA LEU A 51 1.58 4.39 6.28
C LEU A 51 2.25 5.59 6.98
N VAL A 52 2.03 6.80 6.46
CA VAL A 52 2.53 8.03 7.10
C VAL A 52 1.88 8.24 8.46
N GLU A 53 0.54 8.10 8.57
CA GLU A 53 -0.17 8.19 9.85
C GLU A 53 0.36 7.19 10.90
N MET A 54 0.65 5.95 10.48
CA MET A 54 1.27 4.94 11.36
C MET A 54 2.67 5.37 11.82
N GLY A 55 3.48 5.93 10.91
CA GLY A 55 4.80 6.46 11.24
C GLY A 55 4.74 7.65 12.19
N GLU A 56 3.82 8.60 11.96
CA GLU A 56 3.59 9.76 12.84
C GLU A 56 3.20 9.31 14.25
N LYS A 57 2.29 8.33 14.38
CA LYS A 57 1.92 7.75 15.68
C LYS A 57 3.10 7.11 16.40
N GLN A 58 3.94 6.36 15.68
CA GLN A 58 5.16 5.77 16.24
C GLN A 58 6.20 6.82 16.65
N LEU A 59 6.18 8.03 16.07
CA LEU A 59 7.04 9.14 16.48
C LEU A 59 6.49 9.87 17.71
N LEU A 60 5.16 9.93 17.88
CA LEU A 60 4.51 10.54 19.05
C LEU A 60 4.61 9.67 20.30
N ASP A 61 4.68 8.35 20.16
CA ASP A 61 4.80 7.38 21.26
C ASP A 61 6.27 7.20 21.73
N ARG A 62 7.10 8.23 21.56
CA ARG A 62 8.53 8.28 21.96
C ARG A 62 8.75 9.45 22.89
#